data_AF-A0A1I2IBN2-F1
#
_entry.id   AF-A0A1I2IBN2-F1
#
_cell.length_a   1.000
_cell.length_b   1.000
_cell.length_c   1.000
_cell.angle_alpha   90.00
_cell.angle_beta   90.00
_cell.angle_gamma   90.00
#
_symmetry.space_group_name_H-M   'P 1'
#
loop_
_entity.id
_entity.type
_entity.pdbx_description
1 polymer ?
#
loop_
_entity_poly.entity_id
_entity_poly.type
_entity_poly.pdbx_seq_one_letter_code
_entity_poly.pdbx_strand_id
1 'polypeptide(L)'
;MSTNVGTLDVGLTYPEWHYVTPYHYAQLCGLTRQAIYNRIIKGTLPVVRLKGPRGEPIGYIDTEAFPPGRKPWGGGRPRKA
;
A
#
# COMPACT_ATOMS: atom_id res chain seq x y z
N MET A 1 -13.35 32.16 -7.37
CA MET A 1 -12.38 31.24 -6.72
C MET A 1 -11.97 30.22 -7.76
N SER A 2 -10.77 30.36 -8.31
CA SER A 2 -10.25 29.50 -9.39
C SER A 2 -9.92 28.11 -8.85
N THR A 3 -10.71 27.12 -9.24
CA THR A 3 -10.28 25.72 -9.21
C THR A 3 -9.44 25.48 -10.46
N ASN A 4 -8.11 25.44 -10.28
CA ASN A 4 -7.18 25.09 -11.35
C ASN A 4 -7.51 23.68 -11.86
N VAL A 5 -8.08 23.63 -13.06
CA VAL A 5 -8.24 22.42 -13.88
C VAL A 5 -6.87 22.07 -14.46
N GLY A 6 -6.18 21.12 -13.80
CA GLY A 6 -5.03 20.42 -14.37
C GLY A 6 -5.51 19.31 -15.30
N THR A 7 -5.89 19.67 -16.53
CA THR A 7 -6.26 18.71 -17.58
C THR A 7 -5.00 18.22 -18.29
N LEU A 8 -4.59 16.99 -17.98
CA LEU A 8 -3.69 16.17 -18.82
C LEU A 8 -4.55 15.08 -19.46
N ASP A 9 -4.56 15.04 -20.79
CA ASP A 9 -5.39 14.26 -21.70
C ASP A 9 -5.09 12.73 -21.72
N VAL A 10 -4.92 12.12 -20.55
CA VAL A 10 -4.99 10.66 -20.41
C VAL A 10 -5.80 10.41 -19.15
N GLY A 11 -7.04 9.92 -19.31
CA GLY A 11 -8.03 9.68 -18.26
C GLY A 11 -7.61 8.63 -17.23
N LEU A 12 -6.55 8.91 -16.48
CA LEU A 12 -6.08 8.17 -15.34
C LEU A 12 -5.84 9.21 -14.25
N THR A 13 -6.93 9.67 -13.65
CA THR A 13 -6.90 10.25 -12.31
C THR A 13 -6.39 9.17 -11.38
N TYR A 14 -5.07 9.03 -11.27
CA TYR A 14 -4.45 8.34 -10.16
C TYR A 14 -4.64 9.24 -8.93
N PRO A 15 -5.32 8.80 -7.86
CA PRO A 15 -5.17 9.47 -6.57
C PRO A 15 -3.71 9.30 -6.16
N GLU A 16 -2.88 10.28 -6.52
CA GLU A 16 -1.44 10.12 -6.79
C GLU A 16 -0.53 9.77 -5.60
N TRP A 17 -1.02 9.52 -4.39
CA TRP A 17 -0.14 9.47 -3.21
C TRP A 17 -0.38 8.32 -2.23
N HIS A 18 -1.26 7.37 -2.56
CA HIS A 18 -1.64 6.33 -1.60
C HIS A 18 -1.23 4.92 -1.98
N TYR A 19 -0.58 4.71 -3.12
CA TYR A 19 -0.10 3.40 -3.53
C TYR A 19 1.37 3.20 -3.18
N VAL A 20 1.66 2.19 -2.37
CA VAL A 20 3.03 1.88 -1.94
C VAL A 20 3.40 0.45 -2.27
N THR A 21 4.67 0.19 -2.57
CA THR A 21 5.13 -1.19 -2.79
C THR A 21 5.02 -2.01 -1.49
N PRO A 22 4.87 -3.34 -1.55
CA PRO A 22 4.91 -4.22 -0.38
C PRO A 22 6.13 -4.02 0.50
N TYR A 23 7.26 -3.71 -0.12
CA TYR A 23 8.50 -3.38 0.58
C TYR A 23 8.33 -2.12 1.43
N HIS A 24 7.85 -1.04 0.83
CA HIS A 24 7.67 0.24 1.52
C HIS A 24 6.55 0.15 2.56
N TYR A 25 5.45 -0.55 2.26
CA TYR A 25 4.37 -0.83 3.20
C TYR A 25 4.86 -1.54 4.47
N ALA A 26 5.76 -2.51 4.33
CA ALA A 26 6.37 -3.20 5.46
C ALA A 26 7.14 -2.23 6.38
N GLN A 27 7.88 -1.28 5.79
CA GLN A 27 8.60 -0.25 6.54
C GLN A 27 7.63 0.67 7.30
N LEU A 28 6.55 1.11 6.64
CA LEU A 28 5.52 1.96 7.26
C LEU A 28 4.82 1.25 8.42
N CYS A 29 4.59 -0.06 8.30
CA CYS A 29 3.94 -0.87 9.34
C CYS A 29 4.90 -1.34 10.45
N GLY A 30 6.22 -1.18 10.29
CA GLY A 30 7.20 -1.77 11.19
C GLY A 30 7.20 -3.31 11.19
N LEU A 31 6.83 -3.93 10.05
CA LEU A 31 6.74 -5.37 9.88
C LEU A 31 7.87 -5.90 8.98
N THR A 32 8.14 -7.20 9.06
CA THR A 32 9.04 -7.84 8.11
C THR A 32 8.37 -7.99 6.74
N ARG A 33 9.19 -7.93 5.68
CA ARG A 33 8.72 -8.17 4.30
C ARG A 33 7.92 -9.46 4.16
N GLN A 34 8.42 -10.52 4.80
CA GLN A 34 7.80 -11.83 4.75
C GLN A 34 6.41 -11.85 5.40
N ALA A 35 6.18 -11.06 6.46
CA ALA A 35 4.85 -10.91 7.04
C ALA A 35 3.85 -10.28 6.06
N ILE A 36 4.28 -9.28 5.28
CA ILE A 36 3.45 -8.66 4.24
C ILE A 36 3.19 -9.63 3.09
N TYR A 37 4.21 -10.33 2.58
CA TYR A 37 4.01 -11.34 1.52
C TYR A 37 3.08 -12.47 1.97
N ASN A 38 3.22 -12.95 3.20
CA ASN A 38 2.30 -13.94 3.76
C ASN A 38 0.85 -13.44 3.78
N ARG A 39 0.63 -12.14 4.05
CA ARG A 39 -0.72 -11.54 4.03
C ARG A 39 -1.30 -11.45 2.62
N ILE A 40 -0.46 -11.13 1.64
CA ILE A 40 -0.83 -11.09 0.23
C ILE A 40 -1.21 -12.49 -0.25
N ILE A 41 -0.38 -13.49 0.03
CA ILE A 41 -0.63 -14.90 -0.33
C ILE A 41 -1.92 -15.42 0.33
N LYS A 42 -2.17 -15.04 1.59
CA LYS A 42 -3.40 -15.38 2.30
C LYS A 42 -4.64 -14.59 1.83
N GLY A 43 -4.49 -13.64 0.91
CA GLY A 43 -5.59 -12.78 0.43
C GLY A 43 -6.08 -11.75 1.44
N THR A 44 -5.39 -11.60 2.58
CA THR A 44 -5.75 -10.63 3.64
C THR A 44 -5.28 -9.20 3.34
N LEU A 45 -4.36 -9.04 2.38
CA LEU A 45 -3.88 -7.74 1.92
C LEU A 45 -3.93 -7.72 0.39
N PRO A 46 -4.86 -6.98 -0.22
CA PRO A 46 -4.97 -6.92 -1.66
C PRO A 46 -3.84 -6.08 -2.26
N VAL A 47 -3.45 -6.45 -3.48
CA VAL A 47 -2.39 -5.79 -4.24
C VAL A 47 -2.95 -5.42 -5.60
N VAL A 48 -2.83 -4.15 -5.95
CA VAL A 48 -3.20 -3.61 -7.26
C VAL A 48 -1.98 -3.70 -8.16
N ARG A 49 -2.14 -4.27 -9.36
CA ARG A 49 -1.07 -4.28 -10.36
C ARG A 49 -1.15 -3.00 -11.17
N LEU A 50 -0.21 -2.09 -10.97
CA LEU A 50 -0.10 -0.85 -11.73
C LEU A 50 1.15 -0.88 -12.60
N LYS A 51 1.13 -0.08 -13.66
CA LYS A 51 2.30 0.10 -14.53
C LYS A 51 3.36 0.90 -13.78
N GLY A 52 4.50 0.27 -13.56
CA GLY A 52 5.66 0.87 -12.92
C GLY A 52 6.32 1.95 -13.79
N PRO A 53 7.30 2.66 -13.23
CA PRO A 53 7.98 3.76 -13.91
C PRO A 53 8.75 3.34 -15.17
N ARG A 54 9.06 2.05 -15.34
CA ARG A 54 9.69 1.50 -16.56
C ARG A 54 8.71 0.72 -17.44
N GLY A 55 7.41 0.79 -17.14
CA GLY A 55 6.36 0.10 -17.89
C GLY A 55 6.09 -1.35 -17.45
N GLU A 56 6.79 -1.83 -16.43
CA GLU A 56 6.63 -3.17 -15.86
C GLU A 56 5.44 -3.24 -14.90
N PRO A 57 4.68 -4.34 -14.85
CA PRO A 57 3.60 -4.48 -13.87
C PRO A 57 4.19 -4.65 -12.46
N ILE A 58 3.96 -3.67 -11.59
CA ILE A 58 4.37 -3.68 -10.17
C ILE A 58 3.14 -3.82 -9.29
N GLY A 59 3.24 -4.65 -8.26
CA GLY A 59 2.22 -4.76 -7.23
C GLY A 59 2.34 -3.61 -6.23
N TYR A 60 1.25 -2.87 -6.05
CA TYR A 60 1.10 -1.81 -5.06
C TYR A 60 -0.02 -2.10 -4.07
N ILE A 61 0.12 -1.59 -2.87
CA ILE A 61 -0.88 -1.66 -1.80
C ILE A 61 -1.49 -0.28 -1.65
N ASP A 62 -2.81 -0.25 -1.59
CA ASP A 62 -3.59 0.95 -1.32
C ASP A 62 -3.54 1.28 0.17
N THR A 63 -2.87 2.37 0.52
CA THR A 63 -2.72 2.84 1.90
C THR A 63 -3.91 3.66 2.38
N GLU A 64 -4.85 4.06 1.53
CA GLU A 64 -6.12 4.63 1.99
C GLU A 64 -7.06 3.52 2.43
N ALA A 65 -7.17 2.46 1.62
CA ALA A 65 -7.97 1.30 1.96
C ALA A 65 -7.35 0.51 3.13
N PHE A 66 -6.01 0.44 3.19
CA PHE A 66 -5.26 -0.28 4.22
C PHE A 66 -4.24 0.63 4.90
N PRO A 67 -4.71 1.58 5.75
CA PRO A 67 -3.83 2.54 6.39
C PRO A 67 -2.75 1.85 7.23
N PRO A 68 -1.46 2.22 7.07
CA PRO A 68 -0.39 1.69 7.87
C PRO A 68 -0.57 2.15 9.32
N GLY A 69 -1.24 1.32 10.12
CA GLY A 69 -1.43 1.59 11.52
C GLY A 69 -0.10 1.48 12.27
N ARG A 70 0.24 2.50 13.06
CA ARG A 70 1.33 2.51 14.06
C ARG A 70 1.20 1.43 15.15
N LYS A 71 0.16 0.59 15.10
CA LYS A 71 -0.05 -0.52 16.04
C LYS A 71 0.16 -1.84 15.31
N PRO A 72 0.83 -2.81 15.96
CA PRO A 72 1.08 -4.11 15.38
C PRO A 72 -0.26 -4.85 15.26
N TRP A 73 -0.92 -4.70 14.11
CA TRP A 73 -2.10 -5.50 13.78
C TRP A 73 -1.61 -6.93 13.56
N GLY A 74 -1.56 -7.70 14.66
CA GLY A 74 -1.12 -9.09 14.68
C GLY A 74 -0.42 -9.54 15.97
N GLY A 75 -1.12 -9.50 17.11
CA GLY A 75 -1.08 -10.59 18.10
C GLY A 75 0.22 -10.85 18.85
N GLY A 76 0.85 -9.82 19.44
CA GLY A 76 1.68 -10.08 20.61
C GLY A 76 0.77 -10.56 21.73
N ARG A 77 0.78 -11.86 22.06
CA ARG A 77 0.23 -12.30 23.36
C ARG A 77 0.88 -11.38 24.42
N PRO A 78 0.12 -10.79 25.35
CA PRO A 78 0.74 -10.15 26.49
C PRO A 78 1.66 -11.19 27.12
N ARG A 79 2.95 -10.85 27.28
CA ARG A 79 3.84 -11.68 28.10
C ARG A 79 3.16 -11.75 29.46
N LYS A 80 2.72 -12.95 29.83
CA LYS A 80 2.14 -13.22 31.14
C LYS A 80 3.20 -12.81 32.17
N ALA A 81 2.89 -11.80 32.96
CA ALA A 81 3.62 -11.49 34.18
C ALA A 81 3.45 -12.65 35.17
#